data_AF-L7VM39-F1
#
_entry.id   AF-L7VM39-F1
#
_cell.length_a   1.000
_cell.length_b   1.000
_cell.length_c   1.000
_cell.angle_alpha   90.00
_cell.angle_beta   90.00
_cell.angle_gamma   90.00
#
_symmetry.space_group_name_H-M   'P 1'
#
loop_
_entity.id
_entity.type
_entity.pdbx_description
1 polymer ?
#
loop_
_entity_poly.entity_id
_entity_poly.type
_entity_poly.pdbx_seq_one_letter_code
_entity_poly.pdbx_strand_id
1 'polypeptide(L)'
;MGSSVKKIGVIGLGIIGGSLVKAVKRKGLCETVVAYDQNENTMELALKEGTIHKAAQGIDETFKGCEMVFICVPVKSIPEIVKQLDKIVESDCILTDVGSTKGNVMETVKKLKLSCPFIGGHPMAGSEESGYRASRHTLFENAYYVLTPLEGTDEVYINKLSEFLKLLGALPVIIDPHVHDYATAAISHVPHVIASALVNTIKGLDGSDRLMHTLAAGGFRDITRIASSEPAVWESICLTNKDNIIRVLGEFAKNINSFVEALNSNDDRKLRQLFKDAKEYRDSFSDRRVGALIKTYDITVDVEDKPGVIASIASELGKHRINIKNIGINNSREMEGGALAISFYDRESQERSYEILKQMGYSVYYR
;
A
#
# COMPACT_ATOMS: atom_id res chain seq x y z
N MET A 1 -7.69 -19.51 -18.87
CA MET A 1 -7.45 -20.60 -17.88
C MET A 1 -6.29 -20.14 -17.03
N GLY A 2 -6.55 -19.76 -15.78
CA GLY A 2 -5.54 -19.14 -14.91
C GLY A 2 -4.42 -20.11 -14.60
N SER A 3 -3.19 -19.61 -14.57
CA SER A 3 -2.02 -20.32 -14.05
C SER A 3 -2.25 -20.61 -12.56
N SER A 4 -2.88 -21.75 -12.26
CA SER A 4 -3.10 -22.22 -10.89
C SER A 4 -1.74 -22.55 -10.28
N VAL A 5 -1.39 -21.87 -9.18
CA VAL A 5 -0.25 -22.26 -8.34
C VAL A 5 -0.69 -23.51 -7.56
N LYS A 6 0.10 -24.57 -7.57
CA LYS A 6 -0.28 -25.82 -6.88
C LYS A 6 -0.23 -25.64 -5.37
N LYS A 7 0.82 -24.98 -4.88
CA LYS A 7 1.05 -24.85 -3.44
C LYS A 7 1.73 -23.54 -3.06
N ILE A 8 1.18 -22.88 -2.05
CA ILE A 8 1.72 -21.63 -1.48
C ILE A 8 1.89 -21.81 0.02
N GLY A 9 3.00 -21.28 0.55
CA GLY A 9 3.23 -21.14 1.98
C GLY A 9 2.95 -19.73 2.49
N VAL A 10 2.40 -19.59 3.70
CA VAL A 10 2.23 -18.30 4.38
C VAL A 10 2.68 -18.41 5.84
N ILE A 11 3.60 -17.55 6.28
CA ILE A 11 4.08 -17.52 7.66
C ILE A 11 3.62 -16.21 8.30
N GLY A 12 2.82 -16.31 9.35
CA GLY A 12 2.12 -15.18 9.95
C GLY A 12 0.77 -14.94 9.26
N LEU A 13 -0.31 -15.11 10.01
CA LEU A 13 -1.69 -14.88 9.62
C LEU A 13 -2.26 -13.64 10.31
N GLY A 14 -1.44 -12.59 10.44
CA GLY A 14 -1.89 -11.25 10.81
C GLY A 14 -2.80 -10.62 9.73
N ILE A 15 -2.90 -9.29 9.72
CA ILE A 15 -3.76 -8.62 8.73
C ILE A 15 -3.32 -8.89 7.28
N ILE A 16 -2.01 -8.84 6.99
CA ILE A 16 -1.49 -9.06 5.64
C ILE A 16 -1.61 -10.52 5.23
N GLY A 17 -1.01 -11.44 5.99
CA GLY A 17 -1.06 -12.87 5.68
C GLY A 17 -2.46 -13.45 5.69
N GLY A 18 -3.32 -13.03 6.62
CA GLY A 18 -4.74 -13.38 6.64
C GLY A 18 -5.49 -12.89 5.40
N SER A 19 -5.17 -11.68 4.92
CA SER A 19 -5.81 -11.12 3.73
C SER A 19 -5.36 -11.86 2.49
N LEU A 20 -4.09 -12.28 2.45
CA LEU A 20 -3.51 -13.07 1.36
C LEU A 20 -4.23 -14.41 1.23
N VAL A 21 -4.34 -15.20 2.30
CA VAL A 21 -4.99 -16.51 2.23
C VAL A 21 -6.49 -16.39 1.90
N LYS A 22 -7.17 -15.35 2.40
CA LYS A 22 -8.56 -15.05 2.04
C LYS A 22 -8.71 -14.67 0.56
N ALA A 23 -7.80 -13.86 0.02
CA ALA A 23 -7.80 -13.46 -1.39
C ALA A 23 -7.52 -14.65 -2.32
N VAL A 24 -6.52 -15.46 -1.98
CA VAL A 24 -6.17 -16.70 -2.71
C VAL A 24 -7.37 -17.64 -2.78
N LYS A 25 -8.03 -17.89 -1.65
CA LYS A 25 -9.25 -18.71 -1.61
C LYS A 25 -10.35 -18.12 -2.47
N ARG A 26 -10.65 -16.83 -2.30
CA ARG A 26 -11.77 -16.15 -2.99
C ARG A 26 -11.61 -16.17 -4.51
N LYS A 27 -10.38 -16.08 -5.00
CA LYS A 27 -10.05 -16.04 -6.43
C LYS A 27 -9.68 -17.42 -7.01
N GLY A 28 -9.62 -18.47 -6.19
CA GLY A 28 -9.26 -19.82 -6.63
C GLY A 28 -7.86 -19.90 -7.25
N LEU A 29 -6.90 -19.15 -6.70
CA LEU A 29 -5.55 -19.02 -7.29
C LEU A 29 -4.62 -20.18 -6.94
N CYS A 30 -4.98 -20.99 -5.95
CA CYS A 30 -4.13 -22.04 -5.45
C CYS A 30 -4.90 -23.28 -4.99
N GLU A 31 -4.35 -24.45 -5.26
CA GLU A 31 -4.92 -25.73 -4.82
C GLU A 31 -4.64 -26.01 -3.34
N THR A 32 -3.43 -25.70 -2.86
CA THR A 32 -3.02 -25.97 -1.47
C THR A 32 -2.34 -24.75 -0.85
N VAL A 33 -2.89 -24.29 0.28
CA VAL A 33 -2.28 -23.25 1.10
C VAL A 33 -1.82 -23.89 2.40
N VAL A 34 -0.51 -23.82 2.65
CA VAL A 34 0.09 -24.17 3.93
C VAL A 34 0.35 -22.89 4.69
N ALA A 35 0.03 -22.88 5.98
CA ALA A 35 0.38 -21.75 6.81
C ALA A 35 0.96 -22.15 8.16
N TYR A 36 1.69 -21.21 8.76
CA TYR A 36 2.13 -21.26 10.14
C TYR A 36 1.88 -19.89 10.80
N ASP A 37 1.37 -19.89 12.03
CA ASP A 37 1.28 -18.72 12.90
C ASP A 37 1.53 -19.20 14.34
N GLN A 38 2.13 -18.36 15.18
CA GLN A 38 2.38 -18.69 16.58
C GLN A 38 1.09 -18.83 17.39
N ASN A 39 -0.02 -18.24 16.93
CA ASN A 39 -1.31 -18.30 17.58
C ASN A 39 -2.16 -19.47 17.03
N GLU A 40 -2.25 -20.55 17.82
CA GLU A 40 -3.01 -21.75 17.48
C GLU A 40 -4.49 -21.45 17.16
N ASN A 41 -5.13 -20.53 17.90
CA ASN A 41 -6.52 -20.15 17.64
C ASN A 41 -6.70 -19.51 16.25
N THR A 42 -5.66 -18.80 15.76
CA THR A 42 -5.68 -18.23 14.41
C THR A 42 -5.58 -19.34 13.36
N MET A 43 -4.72 -20.33 13.58
CA MET A 43 -4.57 -21.48 12.69
C MET A 43 -5.84 -22.33 12.62
N GLU A 44 -6.47 -22.62 13.76
CA GLU A 44 -7.76 -23.33 13.82
C GLU A 44 -8.86 -22.58 13.08
N LEU A 45 -8.95 -21.26 13.27
CA LEU A 45 -9.95 -20.43 12.60
C LEU A 45 -9.72 -20.43 11.07
N ALA A 46 -8.48 -20.28 10.61
CA ALA A 46 -8.17 -20.28 9.18
C ALA A 46 -8.46 -21.64 8.52
N LEU A 47 -8.19 -22.76 9.21
CA LEU A 47 -8.58 -24.11 8.76
C LEU A 47 -10.11 -24.26 8.69
N LYS A 48 -10.82 -23.85 9.74
CA LYS A 48 -12.29 -23.90 9.80
C LYS A 48 -12.94 -23.07 8.71
N GLU A 49 -12.38 -21.89 8.42
CA GLU A 49 -12.81 -21.05 7.33
C GLU A 49 -12.37 -21.58 5.96
N GLY A 50 -11.50 -22.59 5.89
CA GLY A 50 -10.95 -23.15 4.64
C GLY A 50 -10.14 -22.14 3.83
N THR A 51 -9.55 -21.14 4.48
CA THR A 51 -8.61 -20.18 3.85
C THR A 51 -7.22 -20.78 3.74
N ILE A 52 -6.90 -21.73 4.63
CA ILE A 52 -5.73 -22.60 4.54
C ILE A 52 -6.16 -24.06 4.47
N HIS A 53 -5.30 -24.90 3.88
CA HIS A 53 -5.54 -26.32 3.68
C HIS A 53 -4.71 -27.19 4.63
N LYS A 54 -3.54 -26.69 5.06
CA LYS A 54 -2.69 -27.36 6.07
C LYS A 54 -2.11 -26.34 7.04
N ALA A 55 -2.14 -26.67 8.33
CA ALA A 55 -1.44 -25.94 9.37
C ALA A 55 -0.10 -26.65 9.67
N ALA A 56 1.01 -25.94 9.50
CA ALA A 56 2.33 -26.40 9.91
C ALA A 56 2.52 -26.15 11.42
N GLN A 57 3.44 -26.88 12.05
CA GLN A 57 3.75 -26.77 13.48
C GLN A 57 4.95 -25.85 13.76
N GLY A 58 5.55 -25.33 12.69
CA GLY A 58 6.70 -24.44 12.71
C GLY A 58 7.16 -24.17 11.29
N ILE A 59 8.43 -23.76 11.16
CA ILE A 59 9.11 -23.74 9.87
C ILE A 59 9.64 -25.15 9.61
N ASP A 60 8.81 -25.98 8.99
CA ASP A 60 9.03 -27.42 8.85
C ASP A 60 8.78 -27.95 7.44
N GLU A 61 8.91 -29.26 7.27
CA GLU A 61 8.77 -29.98 5.99
C GLU A 61 7.40 -29.84 5.32
N THR A 62 6.39 -29.30 6.02
CA THR A 62 5.09 -28.99 5.41
C THR A 62 5.23 -27.94 4.31
N PHE A 63 6.29 -27.13 4.31
CA PHE A 63 6.59 -26.15 3.26
C PHE A 63 7.25 -26.73 2.00
N LYS A 64 7.67 -28.00 1.97
CA LYS A 64 8.16 -28.65 0.74
C LYS A 64 7.12 -28.64 -0.38
N GLY A 65 7.56 -28.39 -1.61
CA GLY A 65 6.73 -28.31 -2.81
C GLY A 65 5.96 -27.01 -2.95
N CYS A 66 6.19 -26.02 -2.08
CA CYS A 66 5.64 -24.68 -2.26
C CYS A 66 6.33 -24.01 -3.46
N GLU A 67 5.54 -23.40 -4.34
CA GLU A 67 6.10 -22.61 -5.45
C GLU A 67 6.46 -21.19 -5.02
N MET A 68 5.83 -20.72 -3.94
CA MET A 68 6.12 -19.44 -3.31
C MET A 68 5.76 -19.49 -1.82
N VAL A 69 6.52 -18.80 -0.98
CA VAL A 69 6.25 -18.65 0.45
C VAL A 69 6.28 -17.17 0.83
N PHE A 70 5.17 -16.70 1.41
CA PHE A 70 5.00 -15.33 1.90
C PHE A 70 5.31 -15.25 3.39
N ILE A 71 6.25 -14.38 3.75
CA ILE A 71 6.76 -14.19 5.12
C ILE A 71 6.13 -12.91 5.68
N CYS A 72 5.02 -13.09 6.39
CA CYS A 72 4.12 -12.06 6.91
C CYS A 72 4.34 -11.80 8.41
N VAL A 73 5.59 -11.67 8.81
CA VAL A 73 6.06 -11.51 10.20
C VAL A 73 6.74 -10.15 10.40
N PRO A 74 7.01 -9.72 11.66
CA PRO A 74 7.79 -8.51 11.91
C PRO A 74 9.14 -8.51 11.18
N VAL A 75 9.53 -7.36 10.66
CA VAL A 75 10.72 -7.17 9.82
C VAL A 75 11.98 -7.83 10.39
N LYS A 76 12.20 -7.69 11.70
CA LYS A 76 13.36 -8.23 12.42
C LYS A 76 13.47 -9.76 12.36
N SER A 77 12.36 -10.47 12.17
CA SER A 77 12.31 -11.93 12.15
C SER A 77 12.50 -12.52 10.75
N ILE A 78 12.38 -11.72 9.69
CA ILE A 78 12.41 -12.19 8.30
C ILE A 78 13.70 -12.95 7.98
N PRO A 79 14.92 -12.44 8.25
CA PRO A 79 16.14 -13.11 7.79
C PRO A 79 16.32 -14.52 8.35
N GLU A 80 15.94 -14.74 9.61
CA GLU A 80 16.05 -16.06 10.24
C GLU A 80 15.02 -17.04 9.66
N ILE A 81 13.79 -16.60 9.39
CA ILE A 81 12.78 -17.43 8.75
C ILE A 81 13.18 -17.79 7.32
N VAL A 82 13.70 -16.83 6.54
CA VAL A 82 14.24 -17.07 5.19
C VAL A 82 15.32 -18.14 5.22
N LYS A 83 16.27 -18.04 6.16
CA LYS A 83 17.36 -19.01 6.34
C LYS A 83 16.87 -20.43 6.67
N GLN A 84 15.79 -20.54 7.44
CA GLN A 84 15.19 -21.84 7.77
C GLN A 84 14.47 -22.44 6.56
N LEU A 85 13.68 -21.62 5.85
CA LEU A 85 12.95 -22.05 4.66
C LEU A 85 13.86 -22.51 3.52
N ASP A 86 14.97 -21.80 3.27
CA ASP A 86 15.91 -22.13 2.19
C ASP A 86 16.52 -23.55 2.32
N LYS A 87 16.48 -24.15 3.52
CA LYS A 87 16.92 -25.54 3.74
C LYS A 87 15.85 -26.59 3.45
N ILE A 88 14.60 -26.15 3.30
CA ILE A 88 13.40 -27.00 3.24
C ILE A 88 12.80 -26.96 1.83
N VAL A 89 12.63 -25.75 1.29
CA VAL A 89 11.98 -25.53 -0.01
C VAL A 89 12.90 -25.88 -1.17
N GLU A 90 12.29 -26.13 -2.32
CA GLU A 90 12.99 -26.37 -3.57
C GLU A 90 13.72 -25.11 -4.07
N SER A 91 14.79 -25.29 -4.85
CA SER A 91 15.63 -24.16 -5.33
C SER A 91 14.90 -23.22 -6.29
N ASP A 92 13.73 -23.61 -6.82
CA ASP A 92 12.86 -22.79 -7.66
C ASP A 92 11.67 -22.17 -6.89
N CYS A 93 11.56 -22.38 -5.58
CA CYS A 93 10.55 -21.76 -4.73
C CYS A 93 10.86 -20.27 -4.50
N ILE A 94 9.90 -19.39 -4.74
CA ILE A 94 10.05 -17.96 -4.48
C ILE A 94 9.79 -17.65 -3.00
N LEU A 95 10.80 -17.17 -2.29
CA LEU A 95 10.62 -16.59 -0.96
C LEU A 95 10.37 -15.08 -1.07
N THR A 96 9.34 -14.58 -0.39
CA THR A 96 9.02 -13.15 -0.37
C THR A 96 8.50 -12.70 0.98
N ASP A 97 8.77 -11.46 1.37
CA ASP A 97 8.26 -10.84 2.60
C ASP A 97 7.20 -9.77 2.30
N VAL A 98 6.68 -9.16 3.37
CA VAL A 98 5.70 -8.06 3.30
C VAL A 98 6.07 -6.86 4.17
N GLY A 99 7.31 -6.79 4.65
CA GLY A 99 7.77 -5.82 5.63
C GLY A 99 7.71 -4.38 5.13
N SER A 100 7.50 -3.42 6.04
CA SER A 100 7.41 -2.00 5.67
C SER A 100 8.75 -1.33 5.37
N THR A 101 9.88 -2.00 5.66
CA THR A 101 11.24 -1.52 5.38
C THR A 101 12.04 -2.63 4.69
N LYS A 102 12.95 -2.28 3.78
CA LYS A 102 13.55 -3.21 2.83
C LYS A 102 15.07 -3.24 2.86
N GLY A 103 15.74 -2.10 3.00
CA GLY A 103 17.22 -1.99 2.94
C GLY A 103 17.93 -3.01 3.83
N ASN A 104 17.71 -2.93 5.14
CA ASN A 104 18.36 -3.83 6.11
C ASN A 104 18.03 -5.31 5.87
N VAL A 105 16.77 -5.63 5.55
CA VAL A 105 16.33 -7.00 5.27
C VAL A 105 17.05 -7.54 4.05
N MET A 106 17.03 -6.80 2.94
CA MET A 106 17.67 -7.20 1.69
C MET A 106 19.18 -7.36 1.85
N GLU A 107 19.86 -6.44 2.56
CA GLU A 107 21.29 -6.56 2.86
C GLU A 107 21.62 -7.79 3.70
N THR A 108 20.78 -8.10 4.69
CA THR A 108 20.97 -9.26 5.57
C THR A 108 20.74 -10.55 4.79
N VAL A 109 19.67 -10.62 4.00
CA VAL A 109 19.35 -11.79 3.19
C VAL A 109 20.39 -12.03 2.09
N LYS A 110 20.93 -10.97 1.46
CA LYS A 110 22.03 -11.07 0.48
C LYS A 110 23.24 -11.83 1.04
N LYS A 111 23.53 -11.69 2.33
CA LYS A 111 24.67 -12.36 3.00
C LYS A 111 24.42 -13.85 3.26
N LEU A 112 23.17 -14.31 3.24
CA LEU A 112 22.81 -15.71 3.50
C LEU A 112 23.17 -16.64 2.33
N LYS A 113 23.37 -16.10 1.12
CA LYS A 113 23.68 -16.88 -0.10
C LYS A 113 22.68 -18.03 -0.32
N LEU A 114 21.40 -17.66 -0.38
CA LEU A 114 20.29 -18.60 -0.54
C LEU A 114 20.44 -19.42 -1.82
N SER A 115 19.90 -20.64 -1.77
CA SER A 115 19.76 -21.52 -2.93
C SER A 115 18.52 -21.20 -3.76
N CYS A 116 17.48 -20.64 -3.13
CA CYS A 116 16.23 -20.25 -3.75
C CYS A 116 16.11 -18.72 -3.97
N PRO A 117 15.29 -18.26 -4.93
CA PRO A 117 15.09 -16.83 -5.19
C PRO A 117 14.37 -16.14 -4.02
N PHE A 118 14.95 -15.04 -3.52
CA PHE A 118 14.30 -14.14 -2.58
C PHE A 118 14.00 -12.79 -3.22
N ILE A 119 12.74 -12.38 -3.15
CA ILE A 119 12.25 -11.09 -3.65
C ILE A 119 11.57 -10.37 -2.50
N GLY A 120 12.17 -9.28 -2.02
CA GLY A 120 11.56 -8.49 -0.96
C GLY A 120 10.24 -7.88 -1.40
N GLY A 121 9.29 -7.79 -0.48
CA GLY A 121 7.94 -7.32 -0.77
C GLY A 121 7.42 -6.30 0.24
N HIS A 122 6.61 -5.36 -0.22
CA HIS A 122 5.86 -4.44 0.63
C HIS A 122 4.52 -4.07 -0.02
N PRO A 123 3.39 -4.67 0.42
CA PRO A 123 2.08 -4.18 0.06
C PRO A 123 1.86 -2.82 0.70
N MET A 124 1.63 -1.78 -0.11
CA MET A 124 1.24 -0.43 0.34
C MET A 124 -0.25 -0.40 0.70
N ALA A 125 -0.65 -1.36 1.54
CA ALA A 125 -2.00 -1.55 2.05
C ALA A 125 -1.93 -1.99 3.51
N GLY A 126 -2.82 -1.45 4.33
CA GLY A 126 -2.85 -1.74 5.76
C GLY A 126 -4.13 -1.24 6.42
N SER A 127 -4.29 -1.56 7.69
CA SER A 127 -5.36 -1.04 8.56
C SER A 127 -4.75 -0.67 9.90
N GLU A 128 -5.44 0.22 10.62
CA GLU A 128 -5.18 0.48 12.05
C GLU A 128 -5.55 -0.76 12.90
N GLU A 129 -6.35 -1.68 12.35
CA GLU A 129 -6.75 -2.94 12.98
C GLU A 129 -5.69 -4.04 12.82
N SER A 130 -5.63 -4.96 13.78
CA SER A 130 -4.63 -6.05 13.81
C SER A 130 -5.25 -7.45 13.85
N GLY A 131 -4.45 -8.45 13.49
CA GLY A 131 -4.80 -9.86 13.57
C GLY A 131 -5.62 -10.42 12.40
N TYR A 132 -5.77 -11.75 12.37
CA TYR A 132 -6.44 -12.48 11.29
C TYR A 132 -7.90 -12.06 11.10
N ARG A 133 -8.63 -11.74 12.17
CA ARG A 133 -10.05 -11.37 12.08
C ARG A 133 -10.28 -10.06 11.32
N ALA A 134 -9.35 -9.11 11.42
CA ALA A 134 -9.39 -7.85 10.69
C ALA A 134 -9.02 -7.99 9.20
N SER A 135 -8.51 -9.16 8.78
CA SER A 135 -8.06 -9.37 7.41
C SER A 135 -9.21 -9.46 6.38
N ARG A 136 -8.96 -8.95 5.16
CA ARG A 136 -9.97 -8.78 4.11
C ARG A 136 -9.44 -9.30 2.78
N HIS A 137 -10.28 -10.03 2.03
CA HIS A 137 -9.85 -10.58 0.73
C HIS A 137 -9.59 -9.50 -0.35
N THR A 138 -10.06 -8.27 -0.14
CA THR A 138 -9.87 -7.14 -1.06
C THR A 138 -8.67 -6.26 -0.71
N LEU A 139 -7.90 -6.58 0.34
CA LEU A 139 -6.88 -5.67 0.89
C LEU A 139 -5.87 -5.18 -0.16
N PHE A 140 -5.51 -6.06 -1.11
CA PHE A 140 -4.50 -5.76 -2.13
C PHE A 140 -5.08 -5.13 -3.40
N GLU A 141 -6.41 -5.06 -3.55
CA GLU A 141 -7.03 -4.58 -4.79
C GLU A 141 -6.71 -3.10 -5.01
N ASN A 142 -6.10 -2.78 -6.15
CA ASN A 142 -5.62 -1.45 -6.54
C ASN A 142 -4.54 -0.86 -5.63
N ALA A 143 -3.96 -1.65 -4.72
CA ALA A 143 -2.84 -1.22 -3.90
C ALA A 143 -1.52 -1.43 -4.64
N TYR A 144 -0.59 -0.48 -4.53
CA TYR A 144 0.78 -0.72 -4.95
C TYR A 144 1.41 -1.83 -4.11
N TYR A 145 2.16 -2.72 -4.76
CA TYR A 145 2.94 -3.74 -4.10
C TYR A 145 4.38 -3.61 -4.55
N VAL A 146 5.23 -3.10 -3.68
CA VAL A 146 6.64 -2.90 -4.02
C VAL A 146 7.36 -4.26 -4.00
N LEU A 147 8.15 -4.50 -5.03
CA LEU A 147 9.05 -5.64 -5.15
C LEU A 147 10.50 -5.14 -5.18
N THR A 148 11.35 -5.72 -4.35
CA THR A 148 12.78 -5.41 -4.26
C THR A 148 13.57 -6.72 -4.47
N PRO A 149 13.75 -7.19 -5.72
CA PRO A 149 14.52 -8.41 -5.98
C PRO A 149 15.99 -8.23 -5.58
N LEU A 150 16.66 -9.32 -5.19
CA LEU A 150 18.11 -9.30 -5.06
C LEU A 150 18.78 -9.09 -6.42
N GLU A 151 19.93 -8.44 -6.41
CA GLU A 151 20.78 -8.31 -7.60
C GLU A 151 21.09 -9.69 -8.20
N GLY A 152 20.84 -9.86 -9.50
CA GLY A 152 21.02 -11.13 -10.20
C GLY A 152 19.84 -12.12 -10.08
N THR A 153 18.72 -11.72 -9.47
CA THR A 153 17.49 -12.55 -9.49
C THR A 153 17.00 -12.70 -10.93
N ASP A 154 16.75 -13.93 -11.37
CA ASP A 154 16.21 -14.21 -12.70
C ASP A 154 14.82 -13.57 -12.90
N GLU A 155 14.63 -12.91 -14.03
CA GLU A 155 13.39 -12.24 -14.41
C GLU A 155 12.19 -13.20 -14.43
N VAL A 156 12.40 -14.49 -14.67
CA VAL A 156 11.33 -15.50 -14.63
C VAL A 156 10.65 -15.53 -13.25
N TYR A 157 11.40 -15.43 -12.16
CA TYR A 157 10.84 -15.42 -10.80
C TYR A 157 10.16 -14.09 -10.47
N ILE A 158 10.74 -12.98 -10.90
CA ILE A 158 10.16 -11.65 -10.72
C ILE A 158 8.81 -11.55 -11.45
N ASN A 159 8.75 -12.04 -12.68
CA ASN A 159 7.54 -12.08 -13.49
C ASN A 159 6.50 -13.02 -12.89
N LYS A 160 6.90 -14.23 -12.44
CA LYS A 160 6.00 -15.19 -11.78
C LYS A 160 5.34 -14.58 -10.53
N LEU A 161 6.12 -13.93 -9.65
CA LEU A 161 5.57 -13.26 -8.46
C LEU A 161 4.69 -12.06 -8.85
N SER A 162 5.13 -11.24 -9.81
CA SER A 162 4.38 -10.07 -10.27
C SER A 162 3.01 -10.47 -10.84
N GLU A 163 2.94 -11.50 -11.68
CA GLU A 163 1.67 -12.00 -12.22
C GLU A 163 0.77 -12.55 -11.12
N PHE A 164 1.32 -13.30 -10.16
CA PHE A 164 0.54 -13.77 -9.00
C PHE A 164 -0.05 -12.60 -8.19
N LEU A 165 0.73 -11.55 -7.93
CA LEU A 165 0.26 -10.36 -7.23
C LEU A 165 -0.80 -9.58 -8.02
N LYS A 166 -0.68 -9.50 -9.35
CA LYS A 166 -1.73 -8.93 -10.22
C LYS A 166 -3.03 -9.72 -10.14
N LEU A 167 -2.95 -11.05 -10.05
CA LEU A 167 -4.14 -11.89 -9.85
C LEU A 167 -4.83 -11.59 -8.50
N LEU A 168 -4.08 -11.22 -7.46
CA LEU A 168 -4.65 -10.72 -6.20
C LEU A 168 -5.30 -9.33 -6.35
N GLY A 169 -5.03 -8.61 -7.44
CA GLY A 169 -5.54 -7.27 -7.73
C GLY A 169 -4.55 -6.15 -7.37
N ALA A 170 -3.33 -6.50 -6.95
CA ALA A 170 -2.30 -5.54 -6.63
C ALA A 170 -1.67 -4.92 -7.89
N LEU A 171 -0.91 -3.85 -7.69
CA LEU A 171 -0.12 -3.15 -8.70
C LEU A 171 1.37 -3.31 -8.38
N PRO A 172 2.04 -4.37 -8.87
CA PRO A 172 3.46 -4.59 -8.60
C PRO A 172 4.33 -3.47 -9.17
N VAL A 173 5.29 -2.99 -8.38
CA VAL A 173 6.30 -2.00 -8.82
C VAL A 173 7.67 -2.45 -8.33
N ILE A 174 8.64 -2.54 -9.24
CA ILE A 174 10.00 -2.93 -8.91
C ILE A 174 10.79 -1.67 -8.52
N ILE A 175 11.37 -1.66 -7.32
CA ILE A 175 12.12 -0.52 -6.79
C ILE A 175 13.40 -1.04 -6.11
N ASP A 176 14.47 -0.25 -6.14
CA ASP A 176 15.64 -0.49 -5.31
C ASP A 176 15.28 -0.38 -3.81
N PRO A 177 15.75 -1.29 -2.93
CA PRO A 177 15.37 -1.29 -1.52
C PRO A 177 15.78 -0.03 -0.74
N HIS A 178 16.87 0.65 -1.10
CA HIS A 178 17.27 1.90 -0.47
C HIS A 178 16.43 3.08 -0.96
N VAL A 179 16.08 3.10 -2.25
CA VAL A 179 15.14 4.08 -2.81
C VAL A 179 13.76 3.93 -2.15
N HIS A 180 13.29 2.70 -1.97
CA HIS A 180 12.06 2.40 -1.24
C HIS A 180 12.09 2.96 0.19
N ASP A 181 13.15 2.67 0.95
CA ASP A 181 13.24 3.05 2.35
C ASP A 181 13.35 4.58 2.52
N TYR A 182 14.07 5.27 1.63
CA TYR A 182 14.09 6.73 1.64
C TYR A 182 12.72 7.33 1.29
N ALA A 183 12.05 6.80 0.27
CA ALA A 183 10.72 7.26 -0.13
C ALA A 183 9.70 7.06 1.00
N THR A 184 9.63 5.85 1.58
CA THR A 184 8.71 5.53 2.69
C THR A 184 9.04 6.29 3.97
N ALA A 185 10.31 6.61 4.23
CA ALA A 185 10.65 7.54 5.31
C ALA A 185 9.95 8.89 5.13
N ALA A 186 9.97 9.45 3.93
CA ALA A 186 9.36 10.75 3.63
C ALA A 186 7.83 10.73 3.59
N ILE A 187 7.23 9.73 2.93
CA ILE A 187 5.78 9.74 2.64
C ILE A 187 4.94 8.93 3.64
N SER A 188 5.56 8.19 4.56
CA SER A 188 4.86 7.33 5.53
C SER A 188 5.42 7.45 6.95
N HIS A 189 6.73 7.23 7.16
CA HIS A 189 7.27 7.09 8.51
C HIS A 189 7.36 8.41 9.27
N VAL A 190 7.93 9.44 8.65
CA VAL A 190 8.03 10.77 9.24
C VAL A 190 6.65 11.39 9.51
N PRO A 191 5.65 11.26 8.60
CA PRO A 191 4.27 11.62 8.92
C PRO A 191 3.73 11.00 10.22
N HIS A 192 4.00 9.71 10.49
CA HIS A 192 3.57 9.08 11.75
C HIS A 192 4.30 9.64 12.97
N VAL A 193 5.60 9.90 12.86
CA VAL A 193 6.39 10.54 13.93
C VAL A 193 5.86 11.95 14.21
N ILE A 194 5.57 12.74 13.18
CA ILE A 194 5.02 14.10 13.31
C ILE A 194 3.63 14.07 13.95
N ALA A 195 2.74 13.18 13.48
CA ALA A 195 1.41 13.03 14.05
C ALA A 195 1.48 12.69 15.55
N SER A 196 2.38 11.77 15.92
CA SER A 196 2.59 11.35 17.31
C SER A 196 3.21 12.47 18.16
N ALA A 197 4.18 13.19 17.61
CA ALA A 197 4.79 14.36 18.26
C ALA A 197 3.76 15.46 18.51
N LEU A 198 2.89 15.75 17.53
CA LEU A 198 1.84 16.75 17.65
C LEU A 198 0.84 16.40 18.76
N VAL A 199 0.41 15.13 18.85
CA VAL A 199 -0.44 14.65 19.96
C VAL A 199 0.26 14.82 21.30
N ASN A 200 1.54 14.45 21.39
CA ASN A 200 2.31 14.58 22.62
C ASN A 200 2.54 16.04 23.04
N THR A 201 2.73 16.95 22.08
CA THR A 201 2.81 18.39 22.34
C THR A 201 1.51 18.90 22.98
N ILE A 202 0.35 18.59 22.40
CA ILE A 202 -0.93 19.00 22.98
C ILE A 202 -1.14 18.37 24.36
N LYS A 203 -0.84 17.09 24.53
CA LYS A 203 -0.90 16.42 25.84
C LYS A 203 -0.06 17.14 26.92
N GLY A 204 1.10 17.68 26.55
CA GLY A 204 1.97 18.41 27.47
C GLY A 204 1.51 19.84 27.77
N LEU A 205 0.77 20.47 26.85
CA LEU A 205 0.25 21.83 26.99
C LEU A 205 -1.16 21.88 27.60
N ASP A 206 -1.93 20.81 27.47
CA ASP A 206 -3.31 20.75 27.96
C ASP A 206 -3.32 20.76 29.49
N GLY A 207 -3.89 21.83 30.04
CA GLY A 207 -3.97 22.05 31.48
C GLY A 207 -4.91 21.08 32.18
N SER A 208 -5.11 21.29 33.48
CA SER A 208 -6.02 20.46 34.28
C SER A 208 -7.49 20.57 33.84
N ASP A 209 -7.87 21.64 33.16
CA ASP A 209 -9.22 21.87 32.63
C ASP A 209 -9.52 21.09 31.34
N ARG A 210 -8.50 20.49 30.71
CA ARG A 210 -8.59 19.68 29.48
C ARG A 210 -9.30 20.39 28.32
N LEU A 211 -9.13 21.71 28.25
CA LEU A 211 -9.78 22.51 27.21
C LEU A 211 -9.28 22.12 25.81
N MET A 212 -7.97 21.88 25.64
CA MET A 212 -7.42 21.51 24.32
C MET A 212 -7.91 20.13 23.89
N HIS A 213 -7.99 19.16 24.80
CA HIS A 213 -8.59 17.86 24.51
C HIS A 213 -10.04 17.99 24.05
N THR A 214 -10.82 18.86 24.69
CA THR A 214 -12.23 19.07 24.36
C THR A 214 -12.40 19.74 23.00
N LEU A 215 -11.54 20.72 22.68
CA LEU A 215 -11.57 21.48 21.43
C LEU A 215 -10.86 20.79 20.25
N ALA A 216 -10.07 19.75 20.51
CA ALA A 216 -9.40 18.95 19.48
C ALA A 216 -10.43 18.15 18.65
N ALA A 217 -11.01 18.82 17.65
CA ALA A 217 -12.01 18.31 16.73
C ALA A 217 -11.56 18.46 15.26
N GLY A 218 -12.27 17.79 14.35
CA GLY A 218 -12.09 17.89 12.90
C GLY A 218 -10.63 17.75 12.45
N GLY A 219 -10.05 18.84 11.95
CA GLY A 219 -8.73 18.85 11.31
C GLY A 219 -7.57 18.35 12.18
N PHE A 220 -7.60 18.58 13.50
CA PHE A 220 -6.58 18.00 14.39
C PHE A 220 -6.69 16.47 14.39
N ARG A 221 -7.90 15.94 14.59
CA ARG A 221 -8.15 14.49 14.60
C ARG A 221 -7.80 13.84 13.26
N ASP A 222 -8.02 14.54 12.14
CA ASP A 222 -7.69 14.04 10.81
C ASP A 222 -6.18 13.96 10.59
N ILE A 223 -5.43 15.01 10.94
CA ILE A 223 -3.96 15.04 10.81
C ILE A 223 -3.31 14.02 11.75
N THR A 224 -3.84 13.86 12.96
CA THR A 224 -3.27 12.96 13.97
C THR A 224 -3.89 11.57 13.97
N ARG A 225 -4.78 11.23 13.02
CA ARG A 225 -5.50 9.95 12.99
C ARG A 225 -4.55 8.75 13.09
N ILE A 226 -3.43 8.83 12.38
CA ILE A 226 -2.41 7.79 12.29
C ILE A 226 -1.55 7.64 13.57
N ALA A 227 -1.64 8.59 14.51
CA ALA A 227 -0.98 8.44 15.81
C ALA A 227 -1.64 7.37 16.70
N SER A 228 -2.81 6.85 16.31
CA SER A 228 -3.49 5.74 16.99
C SER A 228 -3.08 4.35 16.51
N SER A 229 -2.13 4.25 15.56
CA SER A 229 -1.59 2.98 15.11
C SER A 229 -0.77 2.25 16.19
N GLU A 230 -0.59 0.93 16.05
CA GLU A 230 0.09 0.07 17.02
C GLU A 230 1.56 0.50 17.29
N PRO A 231 1.92 0.86 18.54
CA PRO A 231 3.27 1.36 18.87
C PRO A 231 4.41 0.41 18.52
N ALA A 232 4.25 -0.90 18.75
CA ALA A 232 5.31 -1.88 18.50
C ALA A 232 5.71 -1.97 17.01
N VAL A 233 4.75 -1.75 16.11
CA VAL A 233 5.00 -1.71 14.65
C VAL A 233 5.84 -0.48 14.31
N TRP A 234 5.45 0.69 14.80
CA TRP A 234 6.13 1.95 14.52
C TRP A 234 7.51 2.05 15.16
N GLU A 235 7.71 1.47 16.34
CA GLU A 235 9.04 1.30 16.93
C GLU A 235 9.96 0.51 15.97
N SER A 236 9.48 -0.64 15.48
CA SER A 236 10.25 -1.49 14.57
C SER A 236 10.57 -0.76 13.26
N ILE A 237 9.61 -0.05 12.67
CA ILE A 237 9.82 0.77 11.47
C ILE A 237 10.87 1.85 11.71
N CYS A 238 10.76 2.57 12.83
CA CYS A 238 11.71 3.63 13.18
C CYS A 238 13.13 3.09 13.36
N LEU A 239 13.29 1.94 14.00
CA LEU A 239 14.59 1.33 14.22
C LEU A 239 15.19 0.75 12.94
N THR A 240 14.37 0.16 12.06
CA THR A 240 14.83 -0.48 10.83
C THR A 240 15.09 0.51 9.68
N ASN A 241 14.54 1.73 9.75
CA ASN A 241 14.76 2.79 8.77
C ASN A 241 15.26 4.11 9.39
N LYS A 242 15.99 3.99 10.51
CA LYS A 242 16.43 5.09 11.38
C LYS A 242 17.12 6.23 10.64
N ASP A 243 18.12 5.91 9.81
CA ASP A 243 18.99 6.94 9.22
C ASP A 243 18.24 7.81 8.20
N ASN A 244 17.35 7.21 7.40
CA ASN A 244 16.47 7.96 6.50
C ASN A 244 15.46 8.80 7.27
N ILE A 245 14.88 8.28 8.36
CA ILE A 245 13.94 9.03 9.20
C ILE A 245 14.63 10.24 9.83
N ILE A 246 15.84 10.09 10.38
CA ILE A 246 16.63 11.21 10.92
C ILE A 246 16.88 12.26 9.84
N ARG A 247 17.30 11.84 8.65
CA ARG A 247 17.56 12.73 7.52
C ARG A 247 16.31 13.55 7.15
N VAL A 248 15.17 12.89 6.99
CA VAL A 248 13.93 13.57 6.60
C VAL A 248 13.38 14.45 7.73
N LEU A 249 13.44 14.01 8.99
CA LEU A 249 13.09 14.85 10.14
C LEU A 249 13.96 16.11 10.21
N GLY A 250 15.23 16.02 9.84
CA GLY A 250 16.12 17.18 9.73
C GLY A 250 15.61 18.21 8.72
N GLU A 251 15.18 17.78 7.54
CA GLU A 251 14.57 18.66 6.54
C GLU A 251 13.21 19.23 7.00
N PHE A 252 12.39 18.39 7.65
CA PHE A 252 11.13 18.85 8.22
C PHE A 252 11.34 19.93 9.30
N ALA A 253 12.33 19.76 10.17
CA ALA A 253 12.67 20.74 11.19
C ALA A 253 13.10 22.09 10.59
N LYS A 254 13.85 22.10 9.48
CA LYS A 254 14.18 23.33 8.75
C LYS A 254 12.93 24.04 8.22
N ASN A 255 11.97 23.29 7.71
CA ASN A 255 10.70 23.85 7.24
C ASN A 255 9.91 24.49 8.40
N ILE A 256 9.81 23.82 9.55
CA ILE A 256 9.17 24.40 10.74
C ILE A 256 9.89 25.67 11.21
N ASN A 257 11.23 25.64 11.27
CA ASN A 257 12.01 26.82 11.65
C ASN A 257 11.81 28.00 10.69
N SER A 258 11.59 27.73 9.39
CA SER A 258 11.28 28.77 8.41
C SER A 258 9.96 29.49 8.72
N PHE A 259 8.94 28.77 9.23
CA PHE A 259 7.71 29.40 9.72
C PHE A 259 7.96 30.23 10.98
N VAL A 260 8.74 29.70 11.94
CA VAL A 260 9.07 30.40 13.20
C VAL A 260 9.82 31.71 12.92
N GLU A 261 10.81 31.68 12.02
CA GLU A 261 11.54 32.88 11.59
C GLU A 261 10.63 33.92 10.95
N ALA A 262 9.73 33.49 10.06
CA ALA A 262 8.80 34.39 9.38
C ALA A 262 7.80 35.02 10.36
N LEU A 263 7.33 34.27 11.36
CA LEU A 263 6.49 34.77 12.45
C LEU A 263 7.23 35.78 13.33
N ASN A 264 8.46 35.46 13.77
CA ASN A 264 9.25 36.34 14.63
C ASN A 264 9.60 37.67 13.95
N SER A 265 9.74 37.67 12.61
CA SER A 265 10.04 38.86 11.81
C SER A 265 8.81 39.58 11.27
N ASN A 266 7.59 39.06 11.52
CA ASN A 266 6.35 39.53 10.90
C ASN A 266 6.44 39.63 9.36
N ASP A 267 7.10 38.66 8.72
CA ASP A 267 7.28 38.62 7.27
C ASP A 267 6.09 37.93 6.58
N ASP A 268 5.05 38.73 6.32
CA ASP A 268 3.83 38.30 5.63
C ASP A 268 4.10 37.67 4.26
N ARG A 269 5.14 38.12 3.55
CA ARG A 269 5.47 37.62 2.21
C ARG A 269 6.06 36.22 2.30
N LYS A 270 7.03 36.00 3.20
CA LYS A 270 7.62 34.68 3.44
C LYS A 270 6.56 33.69 3.94
N LEU A 271 5.70 34.09 4.87
CA LEU A 271 4.60 33.23 5.35
C LEU A 271 3.67 32.81 4.21
N ARG A 272 3.24 33.76 3.38
CA ARG A 272 2.37 33.47 2.23
C ARG A 272 3.03 32.51 1.25
N GLN A 273 4.32 32.69 0.99
CA GLN A 273 5.06 31.83 0.07
C GLN A 273 5.13 30.39 0.59
N LEU A 274 5.44 30.18 1.88
CA LEU A 274 5.50 28.84 2.49
C LEU A 274 4.17 28.07 2.34
N PHE A 275 3.03 28.74 2.59
CA PHE A 275 1.71 28.13 2.38
C PHE A 275 1.40 27.87 0.90
N LYS A 276 1.80 28.79 0.02
CA LYS A 276 1.58 28.67 -1.43
C LYS A 276 2.35 27.48 -2.01
N ASP A 277 3.62 27.33 -1.68
CA ASP A 277 4.46 26.23 -2.16
C ASP A 277 3.90 24.87 -1.74
N ALA A 278 3.46 24.76 -0.47
CA ALA A 278 2.80 23.56 0.03
C ALA A 278 1.49 23.26 -0.71
N LYS A 279 0.66 24.28 -0.97
CA LYS A 279 -0.59 24.15 -1.72
C LYS A 279 -0.33 23.67 -3.15
N GLU A 280 0.58 24.29 -3.88
CA GLU A 280 0.87 23.96 -5.27
C GLU A 280 1.36 22.52 -5.41
N TYR A 281 2.31 22.09 -4.57
CA TYR A 281 2.80 20.71 -4.60
C TYR A 281 1.71 19.70 -4.22
N ARG A 282 0.92 20.00 -3.20
CA ARG A 282 -0.18 19.11 -2.75
C ARG A 282 -1.31 19.02 -3.77
N ASP A 283 -1.66 20.11 -4.46
CA ASP A 283 -2.70 20.09 -5.49
C ASP A 283 -2.24 19.28 -6.71
N SER A 284 -0.93 19.24 -6.99
CA SER A 284 -0.34 18.39 -8.05
C SER A 284 -0.52 16.88 -7.83
N PHE A 285 -0.83 16.42 -6.62
CA PHE A 285 -1.10 14.99 -6.38
C PHE A 285 -2.40 14.51 -7.06
N SER A 286 -3.30 15.45 -7.37
CA SER A 286 -4.52 15.19 -8.12
C SER A 286 -4.31 15.18 -9.64
N ASP A 287 -3.21 15.79 -10.11
CA ASP A 287 -2.74 15.62 -11.47
C ASP A 287 -2.21 14.20 -11.59
N ARG A 288 -3.04 13.33 -12.16
CA ARG A 288 -2.82 11.90 -12.41
C ARG A 288 -1.65 11.60 -13.37
N ARG A 289 -0.60 12.43 -13.39
CA ARG A 289 0.74 12.04 -13.83
C ARG A 289 1.36 11.13 -12.78
N VAL A 290 0.70 10.01 -12.50
CA VAL A 290 1.34 8.84 -11.91
C VAL A 290 2.45 8.47 -12.90
N GLY A 291 3.67 8.90 -12.59
CA GLY A 291 4.77 8.91 -13.53
C GLY A 291 4.97 7.54 -14.18
N ALA A 292 5.00 7.51 -15.51
CA ALA A 292 5.60 6.52 -16.43
C ALA A 292 5.44 4.99 -16.19
N LEU A 293 4.88 4.53 -15.07
CA LEU A 293 4.94 3.16 -14.60
C LEU A 293 3.63 2.40 -14.85
N ILE A 294 2.49 3.10 -14.87
CA ILE A 294 1.19 2.50 -15.20
C ILE A 294 0.41 3.47 -16.08
N LYS A 295 0.25 3.12 -17.36
CA LYS A 295 -0.58 3.88 -18.30
C LYS A 295 -2.03 3.90 -17.81
N THR A 296 -2.61 5.09 -17.68
CA THR A 296 -4.05 5.28 -17.49
C THR A 296 -4.70 5.64 -18.81
N TYR A 297 -5.97 5.27 -18.95
CA TYR A 297 -6.78 5.57 -20.12
C TYR A 297 -7.96 6.41 -19.64
N ASP A 298 -7.90 7.71 -19.86
CA ASP A 298 -8.78 8.66 -19.17
C ASP A 298 -9.76 9.33 -20.15
N ILE A 299 -10.98 9.59 -19.69
CA ILE A 299 -11.92 10.48 -20.35
C ILE A 299 -12.42 11.52 -19.36
N THR A 300 -12.77 12.70 -19.85
CA THR A 300 -13.55 13.69 -19.10
C THR A 300 -14.95 13.79 -19.69
N VAL A 301 -15.92 13.98 -18.81
CA VAL A 301 -17.35 14.02 -19.15
C VAL A 301 -17.92 15.31 -18.60
N ASP A 302 -18.59 16.08 -19.45
CA ASP A 302 -19.35 17.24 -19.00
C ASP A 302 -20.68 16.81 -18.40
N VAL A 303 -20.88 17.17 -17.14
CA VAL A 303 -22.00 16.71 -16.32
C VAL A 303 -22.58 17.86 -15.52
N GLU A 304 -23.91 17.88 -15.41
CA GLU A 304 -24.61 18.76 -14.48
C GLU A 304 -24.40 18.31 -13.04
N ASP A 305 -24.19 19.28 -12.14
CA ASP A 305 -24.09 19.02 -10.70
C ASP A 305 -25.50 18.86 -10.10
N LYS A 306 -26.08 17.67 -10.30
CA LYS A 306 -27.37 17.28 -9.72
C LYS A 306 -27.36 15.84 -9.22
N PRO A 307 -28.20 15.51 -8.21
CA PRO A 307 -28.28 14.15 -7.69
C PRO A 307 -28.51 13.10 -8.79
N GLY A 308 -27.77 12.00 -8.71
CA GLY A 308 -27.96 10.83 -9.58
C GLY A 308 -27.14 10.82 -10.88
N VAL A 309 -26.47 11.91 -11.29
CA VAL A 309 -25.71 11.92 -12.56
C VAL A 309 -24.54 10.93 -12.54
N ILE A 310 -23.72 10.97 -11.48
CA ILE A 310 -22.60 10.01 -11.31
C ILE A 310 -23.15 8.58 -11.25
N ALA A 311 -24.26 8.35 -10.55
CA ALA A 311 -24.89 7.04 -10.45
C ALA A 311 -25.38 6.53 -11.82
N SER A 312 -25.96 7.40 -12.65
CA SER A 312 -26.43 7.06 -13.99
C SER A 312 -25.26 6.61 -14.88
N ILE A 313 -24.17 7.39 -14.90
CA ILE A 313 -22.96 7.08 -15.65
C ILE A 313 -22.36 5.75 -15.18
N ALA A 314 -22.12 5.61 -13.87
CA ALA A 314 -21.53 4.40 -13.30
C ALA A 314 -22.41 3.16 -13.54
N SER A 315 -23.74 3.31 -13.42
CA SER A 315 -24.69 2.21 -13.67
C SER A 315 -24.68 1.79 -15.13
N GLU A 316 -24.63 2.73 -16.07
CA GLU A 316 -24.61 2.40 -17.49
C GLU A 316 -23.32 1.69 -17.88
N LEU A 317 -22.16 2.20 -17.47
CA LEU A 317 -20.87 1.53 -17.70
C LEU A 317 -20.85 0.12 -17.06
N GLY A 318 -21.44 -0.03 -15.88
CA GLY A 318 -21.61 -1.32 -15.19
C GLY A 318 -22.49 -2.31 -15.97
N LYS A 319 -23.59 -1.88 -16.61
CA LYS A 319 -24.43 -2.74 -17.47
C LYS A 319 -23.64 -3.32 -18.65
N HIS A 320 -22.70 -2.55 -19.18
CA HIS A 320 -21.79 -2.97 -20.26
C HIS A 320 -20.55 -3.73 -19.76
N ARG A 321 -20.52 -4.06 -18.46
CA ARG A 321 -19.42 -4.76 -17.77
C ARG A 321 -18.07 -4.03 -17.90
N ILE A 322 -18.10 -2.70 -17.93
CA ILE A 322 -16.90 -1.88 -17.94
C ILE A 322 -16.54 -1.54 -16.50
N ASN A 323 -15.32 -1.91 -16.10
CA ASN A 323 -14.82 -1.60 -14.77
C ASN A 323 -14.13 -0.23 -14.75
N ILE A 324 -14.50 0.61 -13.78
CA ILE A 324 -13.93 1.95 -13.62
C ILE A 324 -12.73 1.85 -12.67
N LYS A 325 -11.55 2.30 -13.12
CA LYS A 325 -10.34 2.34 -12.30
C LYS A 325 -10.39 3.47 -11.27
N ASN A 326 -10.86 4.64 -11.69
CA ASN A 326 -11.02 5.80 -10.81
C ASN A 326 -12.10 6.74 -11.38
N ILE A 327 -12.84 7.42 -10.50
CA ILE A 327 -13.82 8.44 -10.87
C ILE A 327 -13.69 9.60 -9.89
N GLY A 328 -13.62 10.83 -10.41
CA GLY A 328 -13.45 12.02 -9.57
C GLY A 328 -13.99 13.27 -10.24
N ILE A 329 -14.37 14.25 -9.44
CA ILE A 329 -14.84 15.55 -9.91
C ILE A 329 -13.62 16.45 -10.16
N ASN A 330 -13.54 17.07 -11.34
CA ASN A 330 -12.55 18.08 -11.63
C ASN A 330 -13.12 19.48 -11.30
N ASN A 331 -12.57 20.11 -10.27
CA ASN A 331 -12.97 21.45 -9.85
C ASN A 331 -12.28 22.57 -10.66
N SER A 332 -11.23 22.25 -11.41
CA SER A 332 -10.52 23.20 -12.27
C SER A 332 -11.06 23.09 -13.70
N ARG A 333 -11.96 24.01 -14.07
CA ARG A 333 -12.63 24.03 -15.39
C ARG A 333 -11.87 24.79 -16.47
N GLU A 334 -10.73 25.40 -16.13
CA GLU A 334 -10.07 26.40 -17.00
C GLU A 334 -9.25 25.80 -18.14
N MET A 335 -8.92 24.50 -18.14
CA MET A 335 -8.06 23.92 -19.21
C MET A 335 -8.56 22.61 -19.86
N GLU A 336 -9.50 21.85 -19.27
CA GLU A 336 -9.65 20.43 -19.68
C GLU A 336 -11.03 19.93 -20.10
N GLY A 337 -12.10 20.74 -20.02
CA GLY A 337 -13.44 20.33 -20.47
C GLY A 337 -14.04 19.17 -19.67
N GLY A 338 -15.23 19.40 -19.10
CA GLY A 338 -15.99 18.38 -18.38
C GLY A 338 -15.67 18.28 -16.88
N ALA A 339 -16.73 18.19 -16.07
CA ALA A 339 -16.66 18.20 -14.60
C ALA A 339 -16.33 16.84 -13.97
N LEU A 340 -16.42 15.73 -14.71
CA LEU A 340 -16.18 14.37 -14.20
C LEU A 340 -15.03 13.70 -14.96
N ALA A 341 -13.98 13.27 -14.25
CA ALA A 341 -12.85 12.52 -14.80
C ALA A 341 -12.98 11.03 -14.47
N ILE A 342 -12.96 10.18 -15.50
CA ILE A 342 -13.09 8.72 -15.39
C ILE A 342 -11.83 8.07 -15.97
N SER A 343 -11.20 7.18 -15.19
CA SER A 343 -10.02 6.41 -15.60
C SER A 343 -10.38 4.95 -15.80
N PHE A 344 -9.75 4.32 -16.79
CA PHE A 344 -9.88 2.90 -17.11
C PHE A 344 -8.53 2.17 -17.05
N TYR A 345 -8.60 0.83 -16.96
CA TYR A 345 -7.43 -0.05 -16.91
C TYR A 345 -6.81 -0.28 -18.30
N ASP A 346 -7.63 -0.18 -19.35
CA ASP A 346 -7.26 -0.49 -20.73
C ASP A 346 -7.95 0.45 -21.73
N ARG A 347 -7.42 0.47 -22.96
CA ARG A 347 -7.88 1.33 -24.04
C ARG A 347 -9.27 0.93 -24.56
N GLU A 348 -9.58 -0.36 -24.57
CA GLU A 348 -10.87 -0.86 -25.07
C GLU A 348 -12.01 -0.33 -24.19
N SER A 349 -11.85 -0.40 -22.87
CA SER A 349 -12.79 0.14 -21.89
C SER A 349 -12.97 1.65 -22.04
N GLN A 350 -11.90 2.39 -22.31
CA GLN A 350 -11.95 3.83 -22.56
C GLN A 350 -12.77 4.16 -23.82
N GLU A 351 -12.45 3.50 -24.94
CA GLU A 351 -13.11 3.72 -26.23
C GLU A 351 -14.59 3.33 -26.17
N ARG A 352 -14.92 2.19 -25.55
CA ARG A 352 -16.31 1.76 -25.36
C ARG A 352 -17.09 2.73 -24.46
N SER A 353 -16.47 3.20 -23.37
CA SER A 353 -17.11 4.16 -22.47
C SER A 353 -17.37 5.49 -23.17
N TYR A 354 -16.44 5.94 -24.00
CA TYR A 354 -16.60 7.16 -24.80
C TYR A 354 -17.87 7.10 -25.67
N GLU A 355 -18.04 6.00 -26.40
CA GLU A 355 -19.21 5.80 -27.27
C GLU A 355 -20.52 5.70 -26.47
N ILE A 356 -20.54 4.91 -25.38
CA ILE A 356 -21.71 4.76 -24.52
C ILE A 356 -22.16 6.10 -23.96
N LEU A 357 -21.23 6.89 -23.41
CA LEU A 357 -21.56 8.16 -22.78
C LEU A 357 -21.98 9.22 -23.80
N LYS A 358 -21.42 9.20 -25.02
CA LYS A 358 -21.95 10.01 -26.12
C LYS A 358 -23.37 9.63 -26.51
N GLN A 359 -23.68 8.33 -26.57
CA GLN A 359 -25.05 7.86 -26.87
C GLN A 359 -26.06 8.26 -25.78
N MET A 360 -25.60 8.41 -24.53
CA MET A 360 -26.40 8.98 -23.44
C MET A 360 -26.59 10.50 -23.53
N GLY A 361 -25.94 11.17 -24.49
CA GLY A 361 -26.05 12.61 -24.70
C GLY A 361 -25.02 13.44 -23.94
N TYR A 362 -23.99 12.84 -23.34
CA TYR A 362 -22.91 13.60 -22.70
C TYR A 362 -21.86 14.10 -23.70
N SER A 363 -21.27 15.26 -23.39
CA SER A 363 -20.04 15.70 -24.05
C SER A 363 -18.85 15.00 -23.38
N VAL A 364 -18.08 14.25 -24.16
CA VAL A 364 -16.97 13.41 -23.67
C VAL A 364 -15.69 13.76 -24.43
N TYR A 365 -14.58 13.86 -23.71
CA TYR A 365 -13.26 14.20 -24.25
C TYR A 365 -12.22 13.14 -23.82
N TYR A 366 -11.33 12.77 -24.75
CA TYR A 366 -10.17 11.92 -24.44
C TYR A 366 -9.09 12.73 -23.74
N ARG A 367 -8.33 12.09 -22.86
CA ARG A 367 -7.15 12.67 -22.21
C ARG A 367 -5.91 11.81 -22.41
#